data_AF-B2G3J4-F1
#
_entry.id   AF-B2G3J4-F1
#
_cell.length_a   1.000
_cell.length_b   1.000
_cell.length_c   1.000
_cell.angle_alpha   90.00
_cell.angle_beta   90.00
_cell.angle_gamma   90.00
#
_symmetry.space_group_name_H-M   'P 1'
#
loop_
_entity.id
_entity.type
_entity.pdbx_description
1 polymer ?
#
loop_
_entity_poly.entity_id
_entity_poly.type
_entity_poly.pdbx_seq_one_letter_code
_entity_poly.pdbx_strand_id
1 'polypeptide(L)'
;MTMMLFSQKQKTEVQSIYPYENLPKKFRLQVFHLIKKMYSVSNGSTPQSRDYFRKFVSTICEEHGIYSLTSAPGCTSRPADPVALCLHFIVECTEDDWVVDMIELIFIDMMNSYYYNYPRINDASKNCYVETLNRRFRENGIGLEFINNQIIKVDSMILHHEAVKPALLLLHDPRFEGALDEYLEAHEHYKNGNNDEAITSVAKSFESTMKTICILKGWKMEKQTAAPLIKTLFDNGLLPSYYMTQLNSLKTTLEGLATIRNKNTAHGQGMDLIHIPDYLTQYALNLAGSNITFLIKVFEENTD
;
A
#
# COMPACT_ATOMS: atom_id res chain seq x y z
N MET A 1 19.36 7.38 -24.41
CA MET A 1 19.06 6.22 -23.55
C MET A 1 17.54 6.14 -23.50
N THR A 2 16.94 5.20 -24.21
CA THR A 2 15.47 5.03 -24.29
C THR A 2 14.98 4.58 -22.92
N MET A 3 14.11 5.36 -22.30
CA MET A 3 13.55 5.05 -20.99
C MET A 3 12.43 4.03 -21.18
N MET A 4 12.49 2.89 -20.49
CA MET A 4 11.41 1.91 -20.51
C MET A 4 10.23 2.40 -19.68
N LEU A 5 9.02 2.37 -20.25
CA LEU A 5 7.78 2.66 -19.55
C LEU A 5 7.40 1.53 -18.57
N PHE A 6 6.53 1.83 -17.62
CA PHE A 6 5.98 0.86 -16.66
C PHE A 6 5.41 -0.41 -17.30
N SER A 7 4.61 -0.30 -18.36
CA SER A 7 4.07 -1.47 -19.08
C SER A 7 5.15 -2.35 -19.74
N GLN A 8 6.29 -1.77 -20.12
CA GLN A 8 7.42 -2.49 -20.71
C GLN A 8 8.26 -3.19 -19.64
N LYS A 9 8.46 -2.52 -18.50
CA LYS A 9 9.11 -3.10 -17.32
C LYS A 9 8.36 -4.37 -16.87
N GLN A 10 7.03 -4.34 -16.83
CA GLN A 10 6.20 -5.50 -16.47
C GLN A 10 6.37 -6.72 -17.39
N LYS A 11 6.60 -6.52 -18.69
CA LYS A 11 6.76 -7.63 -19.65
C LYS A 11 8.11 -8.35 -19.54
N THR A 12 9.11 -7.69 -18.94
CA THR A 12 10.49 -8.19 -18.85
C THR A 12 10.76 -8.91 -17.53
N GLU A 13 10.01 -8.58 -16.47
CA GLU A 13 10.01 -9.34 -15.22
C GLU A 13 9.32 -10.70 -15.41
N VAL A 14 10.03 -11.77 -15.04
CA VAL A 14 9.56 -13.17 -15.11
C VAL A 14 8.18 -13.27 -14.46
N GLN A 15 7.13 -13.42 -15.28
CA GLN A 15 5.72 -13.54 -14.90
C GLN A 15 5.41 -12.87 -13.56
N SER A 16 5.18 -11.57 -13.56
CA SER A 16 4.56 -10.88 -12.42
C SER A 16 3.26 -11.61 -12.06
N ILE A 17 3.32 -12.46 -11.03
CA ILE A 17 2.25 -13.39 -10.60
C ILE A 17 1.00 -12.62 -10.13
N TYR A 18 1.08 -11.30 -9.97
CA TYR A 18 0.03 -10.49 -9.39
C TYR A 18 -0.30 -9.27 -10.26
N PRO A 19 -1.51 -9.20 -10.85
CA PRO A 19 -2.05 -7.96 -11.39
C PRO A 19 -2.31 -6.99 -10.24
N TYR A 20 -2.07 -5.69 -10.43
CA TYR A 20 -2.79 -4.70 -9.63
C TYR A 20 -4.21 -4.66 -10.22
N GLU A 21 -5.21 -5.00 -9.41
CA GLU A 21 -6.58 -5.09 -9.91
C GLU A 21 -7.18 -3.69 -10.05
N ASN A 22 -7.28 -3.21 -11.29
CA ASN A 22 -8.13 -2.12 -11.77
C ASN A 22 -7.84 -0.72 -11.18
N LEU A 23 -7.52 0.30 -12.01
CA LEU A 23 -7.44 1.69 -11.54
C LEU A 23 -8.85 2.29 -11.41
N PRO A 24 -9.37 2.52 -10.19
CA PRO A 24 -10.75 2.97 -10.02
C PRO A 24 -10.95 4.36 -10.63
N LYS A 25 -12.14 4.62 -11.20
CA LYS A 25 -12.50 5.93 -11.75
C LYS A 25 -12.30 7.07 -10.75
N LYS A 26 -12.52 6.81 -9.46
CA LYS A 26 -12.24 7.74 -8.35
C LYS A 26 -10.76 8.17 -8.33
N PHE A 27 -9.84 7.22 -8.40
CA PHE A 27 -8.40 7.49 -8.43
C PHE A 27 -8.01 8.32 -9.66
N ARG A 28 -8.49 7.92 -10.85
CA ARG A 28 -8.21 8.63 -12.11
C ARG A 28 -8.64 10.10 -12.05
N LEU A 29 -9.80 10.40 -11.47
CA LEU A 29 -10.26 11.77 -11.25
C LEU A 29 -9.43 12.53 -10.21
N GLN A 30 -8.96 11.86 -9.15
CA GLN A 30 -8.03 12.48 -8.19
C GLN A 30 -6.71 12.87 -8.86
N VAL A 31 -6.16 12.00 -9.71
CA VAL A 31 -4.94 12.28 -10.49
C VAL A 31 -5.17 13.40 -11.51
N PHE A 32 -6.31 13.42 -12.19
CA PHE A 32 -6.71 14.53 -13.07
C PHE A 32 -6.63 15.89 -12.35
N HIS A 33 -7.21 15.98 -11.14
CA HIS A 33 -7.16 17.22 -10.36
C HIS A 33 -5.75 17.55 -9.87
N LEU A 34 -4.96 16.54 -9.52
CA LEU A 34 -3.57 16.69 -9.10
C LEU A 34 -2.72 17.31 -10.22
N ILE A 35 -2.80 16.76 -11.44
CA ILE A 35 -2.06 17.25 -12.61
C ILE A 35 -2.52 18.67 -12.98
N LYS A 36 -3.83 18.95 -12.95
CA LYS A 36 -4.33 20.32 -13.17
C LYS A 36 -3.75 21.34 -12.18
N LYS A 37 -3.58 20.93 -10.91
CA LYS A 37 -2.97 21.77 -9.87
C LYS A 37 -1.47 21.95 -10.11
N MET A 38 -0.75 20.87 -10.44
CA MET A 38 0.68 20.89 -10.74
C MET A 38 1.02 21.89 -11.84
N TYR A 39 0.31 21.83 -12.96
CA TYR A 39 0.56 22.72 -14.10
C TYR A 39 -0.22 24.04 -14.05
N SER A 40 -0.99 24.29 -12.99
CA SER A 40 -1.84 25.49 -12.83
C SER A 40 -2.77 25.73 -14.03
N VAL A 41 -3.38 24.67 -14.56
CA VAL A 41 -4.24 24.67 -15.77
C VAL A 41 -5.65 25.23 -15.46
N SER A 42 -5.79 26.15 -14.51
CA SER A 42 -7.08 26.69 -14.10
C SER A 42 -7.62 27.74 -15.08
N ASN A 43 -6.75 28.45 -15.81
CA ASN A 43 -7.12 29.56 -16.71
C ASN A 43 -6.67 29.37 -18.18
N GLY A 44 -6.30 28.15 -18.57
CA GLY A 44 -5.87 27.81 -19.93
C GLY A 44 -4.41 27.32 -20.03
N SER A 45 -4.14 26.43 -20.98
CA SER A 45 -2.82 25.83 -21.21
C SER A 45 -1.82 26.90 -21.69
N THR A 46 -0.71 27.08 -20.99
CA THR A 46 0.41 27.92 -21.46
C THR A 46 1.09 27.26 -22.68
N PRO A 47 1.70 28.02 -23.61
CA PRO A 47 2.45 27.45 -24.72
C PRO A 47 3.48 26.40 -24.27
N GLN A 48 4.17 26.67 -23.16
CA GLN A 48 5.15 25.76 -22.56
C GLN A 48 4.49 24.46 -22.09
N SER A 49 3.37 24.54 -21.36
CA SER A 49 2.63 23.33 -20.94
C SER A 49 2.18 22.49 -22.14
N ARG A 50 1.77 23.12 -23.25
CA ARG A 50 1.40 22.38 -24.47
C ARG A 50 2.57 21.62 -25.06
N ASP A 51 3.78 22.16 -25.03
CA ASP A 51 4.96 21.50 -25.58
C ASP A 51 5.36 20.26 -24.77
N TYR A 52 5.29 20.31 -23.43
CA TYR A 52 5.53 19.13 -22.58
C TYR A 52 4.49 18.05 -22.82
N PHE A 53 3.21 18.42 -22.84
CA PHE A 53 2.14 17.46 -23.05
C PHE A 53 2.16 16.84 -24.47
N ARG A 54 2.62 17.58 -25.49
CA ARG A 54 2.89 16.99 -26.82
C ARG A 54 3.98 15.92 -26.77
N LYS A 55 5.03 16.12 -25.98
CA LYS A 55 6.07 15.10 -25.79
C LYS A 55 5.49 13.84 -25.15
N PHE A 56 4.70 13.98 -24.08
CA PHE A 56 4.04 12.83 -23.44
C PHE A 56 3.13 12.08 -24.41
N VAL A 57 2.32 12.81 -25.19
CA VAL A 57 1.49 12.23 -26.27
C VAL A 57 2.34 11.43 -27.24
N SER A 58 3.43 12.01 -27.75
CA SER A 58 4.33 11.35 -28.71
C SER A 58 4.93 10.08 -28.11
N THR A 59 5.49 10.17 -26.90
CA THR A 59 6.12 9.02 -26.22
C THR A 59 5.13 7.88 -26.01
N ILE A 60 3.93 8.15 -25.51
CA ILE A 60 2.91 7.08 -25.35
C ILE A 60 2.49 6.51 -26.71
N CYS A 61 2.30 7.35 -27.74
CA CYS A 61 1.95 6.85 -29.06
C CYS A 61 3.04 5.94 -29.66
N GLU A 62 4.30 6.34 -29.53
CA GLU A 62 5.47 5.60 -30.02
C GLU A 62 5.64 4.26 -29.29
N GLU A 63 5.63 4.28 -27.95
CA GLU A 63 5.91 3.10 -27.14
C GLU A 63 4.79 2.05 -27.20
N HIS A 64 3.54 2.48 -27.41
CA HIS A 64 2.38 1.58 -27.58
C HIS A 64 2.04 1.30 -29.05
N GLY A 65 2.75 1.89 -30.01
CA GLY A 65 2.56 1.66 -31.45
C GLY A 65 1.20 2.13 -31.99
N ILE A 66 0.65 3.23 -31.44
CA ILE A 66 -0.64 3.80 -31.85
C ILE A 66 -0.44 5.14 -32.57
N TYR A 67 -1.34 5.45 -33.52
CA TYR A 67 -1.24 6.67 -34.32
C TYR A 67 -1.55 7.96 -33.51
N SER A 68 -2.41 7.83 -32.50
CA SER A 68 -2.85 8.94 -31.65
C SER A 68 -3.43 8.37 -30.35
N LEU A 69 -3.44 9.16 -29.26
CA LEU A 69 -4.17 8.78 -28.04
C LEU A 69 -5.67 8.57 -28.27
N THR A 70 -6.24 9.13 -29.34
CA THR A 70 -7.63 8.85 -29.76
C THR A 70 -7.82 7.47 -30.37
N SER A 71 -6.73 6.75 -30.63
CA SER A 71 -6.73 5.34 -31.02
C SER A 71 -6.50 4.41 -29.82
N ALA A 72 -6.26 4.96 -28.63
CA ALA A 72 -6.11 4.18 -27.42
C ALA A 72 -7.46 3.57 -26.98
N PRO A 73 -7.45 2.39 -26.34
CA PRO A 73 -8.67 1.73 -25.85
C PRO A 73 -9.52 2.67 -24.98
N GLY A 74 -10.82 2.77 -25.25
CA GLY A 74 -11.77 3.65 -24.54
C GLY A 74 -11.74 5.13 -24.93
N CYS A 75 -10.70 5.60 -25.62
CA CYS A 75 -10.55 7.03 -25.95
C CYS A 75 -11.22 7.38 -27.28
N THR A 76 -12.51 7.72 -27.28
CA THR A 76 -13.26 8.05 -28.52
C THR A 76 -13.30 9.54 -28.85
N SER A 77 -12.96 10.41 -27.91
CA SER A 77 -13.02 11.87 -28.10
C SER A 77 -11.67 12.43 -28.56
N ARG A 78 -11.69 13.53 -29.32
CA ARG A 78 -10.49 14.20 -29.87
C ARG A 78 -10.39 15.66 -29.40
N PRO A 79 -10.01 15.92 -28.14
CA PRO A 79 -9.66 17.26 -27.70
C PRO A 79 -8.56 17.86 -28.57
N ALA A 80 -8.70 19.13 -28.96
CA ALA A 80 -7.71 19.83 -29.78
C ALA A 80 -6.46 20.26 -28.99
N ASP A 81 -6.59 20.42 -27.67
CA ASP A 81 -5.49 20.84 -26.79
C ASP A 81 -4.73 19.61 -26.24
N PRO A 82 -3.39 19.56 -26.35
CA PRO A 82 -2.58 18.43 -25.87
C PRO A 82 -2.75 18.13 -24.37
N VAL A 83 -2.98 19.16 -23.55
CA VAL A 83 -3.19 18.98 -22.10
C VAL A 83 -4.53 18.29 -21.87
N ALA A 84 -5.59 18.78 -22.53
CA ALA A 84 -6.90 18.14 -22.47
C ALA A 84 -6.87 16.70 -22.99
N LEU A 85 -6.07 16.41 -24.01
CA LEU A 85 -5.93 15.07 -24.57
C LEU A 85 -5.29 14.09 -23.56
N CYS A 86 -4.19 14.45 -22.90
CA CYS A 86 -3.60 13.58 -21.86
C CYS A 86 -4.52 13.40 -20.65
N LEU A 87 -5.18 14.47 -20.21
CA LEU A 87 -6.10 14.39 -19.08
C LEU A 87 -7.32 13.52 -19.40
N HIS A 88 -7.84 13.60 -20.62
CA HIS A 88 -8.91 12.73 -21.09
C HIS A 88 -8.43 11.27 -21.15
N PHE A 89 -7.23 11.03 -21.66
CA PHE A 89 -6.62 9.70 -21.72
C PHE A 89 -6.53 9.04 -20.32
N ILE A 90 -6.07 9.77 -19.30
CA ILE A 90 -5.98 9.25 -17.91
C ILE A 90 -7.35 8.82 -17.37
N VAL A 91 -8.42 9.52 -17.75
CA VAL A 91 -9.77 9.24 -17.24
C VAL A 91 -10.43 8.09 -18.02
N GLU A 92 -10.33 8.10 -19.35
CA GLU A 92 -11.15 7.25 -20.22
C GLU A 92 -10.44 6.00 -20.76
N CYS A 93 -9.10 5.93 -20.71
CA CYS A 93 -8.40 4.79 -21.29
C CYS A 93 -8.71 3.49 -20.54
N THR A 94 -9.16 2.45 -21.23
CA THR A 94 -9.55 1.19 -20.55
C THR A 94 -8.36 0.31 -20.15
N GLU A 95 -7.16 0.58 -20.67
CA GLU A 95 -5.93 -0.12 -20.32
C GLU A 95 -5.21 0.59 -19.18
N ASP A 96 -5.25 0.00 -17.99
CA ASP A 96 -4.68 0.63 -16.79
C ASP A 96 -3.17 0.82 -16.87
N ASP A 97 -2.44 -0.15 -17.44
CA ASP A 97 -0.98 -0.07 -17.58
C ASP A 97 -0.57 1.18 -18.35
N TRP A 98 -1.33 1.54 -19.39
CA TRP A 98 -1.05 2.69 -20.23
C TRP A 98 -1.37 3.99 -19.50
N VAL A 99 -2.39 3.97 -18.62
CA VAL A 99 -2.68 5.08 -17.71
C VAL A 99 -1.53 5.29 -16.73
N VAL A 100 -0.98 4.22 -16.15
CA VAL A 100 0.19 4.30 -15.26
C VAL A 100 1.41 4.84 -16.01
N ASP A 101 1.65 4.40 -17.25
CA ASP A 101 2.73 4.92 -18.10
C ASP A 101 2.63 6.43 -18.28
N MET A 102 1.43 6.95 -18.58
CA MET A 102 1.20 8.39 -18.70
C MET A 102 1.47 9.14 -17.38
N ILE A 103 1.03 8.58 -16.24
CA ILE A 103 1.27 9.18 -14.93
C ILE A 103 2.76 9.20 -14.60
N GLU A 104 3.47 8.09 -14.84
CA GLU A 104 4.92 7.97 -14.64
C GLU A 104 5.66 9.04 -15.43
N LEU A 105 5.37 9.17 -16.74
CA LEU A 105 5.97 10.17 -17.60
C LEU A 105 5.81 11.61 -17.08
N ILE A 106 4.60 11.97 -16.67
CA ILE A 106 4.29 13.31 -16.18
C ILE A 106 5.08 13.61 -14.88
N PHE A 107 5.15 12.64 -13.96
CA PHE A 107 5.86 12.84 -12.70
C PHE A 107 7.38 12.84 -12.87
N ILE A 108 7.92 12.04 -13.80
CA ILE A 108 9.34 12.08 -14.16
C ILE A 108 9.73 13.44 -14.71
N ASP A 109 8.94 14.00 -15.63
CA ASP A 109 9.18 15.33 -16.20
C ASP A 109 9.12 16.43 -15.12
N MET A 110 8.14 16.37 -14.22
CA MET A 110 8.05 17.28 -13.07
C MET A 110 9.32 17.23 -12.20
N MET A 111 9.83 16.03 -11.91
CA MET A 111 11.03 15.85 -11.10
C MET A 111 12.27 16.40 -11.81
N ASN A 112 12.43 16.07 -13.10
CA ASN A 112 13.58 16.44 -13.93
C ASN A 112 13.57 17.88 -14.43
N SER A 113 12.47 18.63 -14.25
CA SER A 113 12.40 20.06 -14.52
C SER A 113 13.33 20.83 -13.58
N TYR A 114 14.62 20.90 -13.94
CA TYR A 114 15.65 21.63 -13.21
C TYR A 114 15.92 23.04 -13.77
N TYR A 115 15.45 23.36 -14.99
CA TYR A 115 16.18 24.40 -15.74
C TYR A 115 15.43 25.57 -16.38
N TYR A 116 14.11 25.62 -16.57
CA TYR A 116 13.53 26.79 -17.27
C TYR A 116 12.12 27.19 -16.81
N ASN A 117 12.03 28.36 -16.16
CA ASN A 117 10.93 29.32 -16.19
C ASN A 117 9.48 28.81 -15.96
N TYR A 118 9.27 27.86 -15.04
CA TYR A 118 8.03 27.84 -14.26
C TYR A 118 8.31 28.54 -12.92
N PRO A 119 7.88 29.80 -12.72
CA PRO A 119 8.00 30.41 -11.41
C PRO A 119 6.95 29.74 -10.51
N ARG A 120 7.29 28.67 -9.76
CA ARG A 120 6.69 28.34 -8.44
C ARG A 120 6.93 26.94 -7.85
N ILE A 121 7.49 25.95 -8.55
CA ILE A 121 7.63 24.60 -7.96
C ILE A 121 9.06 24.42 -7.44
N ASN A 122 9.27 24.73 -6.16
CA ASN A 122 10.49 24.35 -5.46
C ASN A 122 10.49 22.84 -5.16
N ASP A 123 11.64 22.28 -4.76
CA ASP A 123 11.76 20.85 -4.45
C ASP A 123 10.76 20.38 -3.37
N ALA A 124 10.46 21.25 -2.39
CA ALA A 124 9.43 20.98 -1.39
C ALA A 124 8.02 20.78 -2.00
N SER A 125 7.67 21.57 -3.03
CA SER A 125 6.40 21.41 -3.75
C SER A 125 6.39 20.15 -4.60
N LYS A 126 7.51 19.79 -5.24
CA LYS A 126 7.65 18.53 -6.00
C LYS A 126 7.41 17.32 -5.08
N ASN A 127 8.08 17.29 -3.93
CA ASN A 127 7.93 16.22 -2.95
C ASN A 127 6.49 16.12 -2.44
N CYS A 128 5.83 17.26 -2.17
CA CYS A 128 4.43 17.27 -1.75
C CYS A 128 3.47 16.66 -2.81
N TYR A 129 3.75 16.86 -4.11
CA TYR A 129 2.98 16.22 -5.18
C TYR A 129 3.22 14.71 -5.25
N VAL A 130 4.47 14.25 -5.08
CA VAL A 130 4.82 12.83 -5.00
C VAL A 130 4.14 12.17 -3.80
N GLU A 131 4.25 12.75 -2.62
CA GLU A 131 3.56 12.29 -1.40
C GLU A 131 2.04 12.22 -1.60
N THR A 132 1.48 13.22 -2.28
CA THR A 132 0.05 13.24 -2.59
C THR A 132 -0.33 12.10 -3.54
N LEU A 133 0.45 11.84 -4.58
CA LEU A 133 0.22 10.71 -5.50
C LEU A 133 0.28 9.38 -4.75
N ASN A 134 1.34 9.15 -3.96
CA ASN A 134 1.53 7.92 -3.20
C ASN A 134 0.42 7.71 -2.16
N ARG A 135 -0.03 8.78 -1.51
CA ARG A 135 -1.23 8.74 -0.66
C ARG A 135 -2.48 8.35 -1.44
N ARG A 136 -2.70 8.85 -2.66
CA ARG A 136 -3.86 8.47 -3.49
C ARG A 136 -3.81 7.02 -3.94
N PHE A 137 -2.62 6.47 -4.21
CA PHE A 137 -2.48 5.04 -4.45
C PHE A 137 -2.97 4.25 -3.22
N ARG A 138 -2.48 4.56 -2.02
CA ARG A 138 -2.88 3.90 -0.76
C ARG A 138 -4.38 4.02 -0.45
N GLU A 139 -4.95 5.22 -0.53
CA GLU A 139 -6.38 5.48 -0.26
C GLU A 139 -7.33 4.66 -1.15
N ASN A 140 -6.88 4.31 -2.36
CA ASN A 140 -7.66 3.52 -3.32
C ASN A 140 -7.23 2.05 -3.35
N GLY A 141 -6.36 1.59 -2.44
CA GLY A 141 -5.89 0.20 -2.38
C GLY A 141 -5.01 -0.21 -3.55
N ILE A 142 -4.36 0.74 -4.23
CA ILE A 142 -3.50 0.49 -5.39
C ILE A 142 -2.07 0.24 -4.89
N GLY A 143 -1.53 -0.95 -5.19
CA GLY A 143 -0.17 -1.37 -4.81
C GLY A 143 0.94 -0.74 -5.64
N LEU A 144 0.89 0.57 -5.88
CA LEU A 144 1.89 1.31 -6.65
C LEU A 144 2.48 2.44 -5.81
N GLU A 145 3.75 2.75 -6.06
CA GLU A 145 4.44 3.87 -5.43
C GLU A 145 5.37 4.54 -6.42
N PHE A 146 5.33 5.86 -6.46
CA PHE A 146 6.32 6.66 -7.17
C PHE A 146 7.51 6.92 -6.24
N ILE A 147 8.66 6.34 -6.57
CA ILE A 147 9.92 6.47 -5.83
C ILE A 147 11.10 6.47 -6.80
N ASN A 148 12.12 7.28 -6.54
CA ASN A 148 13.34 7.34 -7.36
C ASN A 148 13.06 7.56 -8.87
N ASN A 149 12.13 8.47 -9.19
CA ASN A 149 11.72 8.78 -10.57
C ASN A 149 11.17 7.59 -11.36
N GLN A 150 10.46 6.69 -10.70
CA GLN A 150 9.73 5.61 -11.34
C GLN A 150 8.54 5.21 -10.48
N ILE A 151 7.49 4.72 -11.12
CA ILE A 151 6.42 3.97 -10.47
C ILE A 151 6.91 2.52 -10.38
N ILE A 152 6.94 2.02 -9.15
CA ILE A 152 7.18 0.61 -8.87
C ILE A 152 5.91 -0.02 -8.35
N LYS A 153 5.76 -1.33 -8.58
CA LYS A 153 4.84 -2.13 -7.79
C LYS A 153 5.38 -2.20 -6.38
N VAL A 154 4.58 -1.83 -5.40
CA VAL A 154 4.96 -2.02 -4.00
C VAL A 154 4.72 -3.49 -3.69
N ASP A 155 5.81 -4.26 -3.62
CA ASP A 155 5.85 -5.68 -3.21
C ASP A 155 5.25 -5.95 -1.82
N SER A 156 4.75 -4.91 -1.14
CA SER A 156 3.76 -5.09 -0.08
C SER A 156 2.59 -5.97 -0.51
N MET A 157 2.26 -6.08 -1.81
CA MET A 157 1.29 -7.05 -2.33
C MET A 157 1.78 -8.52 -2.21
N ILE A 158 3.08 -8.81 -2.34
CA ILE A 158 3.60 -10.19 -2.15
C ILE A 158 3.52 -10.55 -0.66
N LEU A 159 4.06 -9.71 0.23
CA LEU A 159 3.98 -9.92 1.68
C LEU A 159 2.52 -9.90 2.19
N HIS A 160 1.66 -9.03 1.67
CA HIS A 160 0.23 -9.03 1.96
C HIS A 160 -0.46 -10.30 1.43
N HIS A 161 -0.14 -10.74 0.21
CA HIS A 161 -0.70 -11.98 -0.36
C HIS A 161 -0.20 -13.24 0.34
N GLU A 162 1.02 -13.26 0.86
CA GLU A 162 1.61 -14.43 1.52
C GLU A 162 1.41 -14.46 3.04
N ALA A 163 1.21 -13.31 3.69
CA ALA A 163 1.02 -13.22 5.13
C ALA A 163 -0.40 -12.81 5.56
N VAL A 164 -1.01 -11.83 4.86
CA VAL A 164 -2.30 -11.24 5.27
C VAL A 164 -3.48 -12.01 4.67
N LYS A 165 -3.46 -12.29 3.37
CA LYS A 165 -4.54 -13.03 2.70
C LYS A 165 -4.76 -14.43 3.29
N PRO A 166 -3.71 -15.23 3.61
CA PRO A 166 -3.91 -16.54 4.24
C PRO A 166 -4.49 -16.40 5.65
N ALA A 167 -4.07 -15.38 6.41
CA ALA A 167 -4.61 -15.11 7.73
C ALA A 167 -6.11 -14.77 7.64
N LEU A 168 -6.52 -13.88 6.73
CA LEU A 168 -7.92 -13.53 6.51
C LEU A 168 -8.76 -14.74 6.12
N LEU A 169 -8.27 -15.59 5.21
CA LEU A 169 -8.98 -16.80 4.79
C LEU A 169 -9.22 -17.77 5.96
N LEU A 170 -8.24 -17.94 6.84
CA LEU A 170 -8.34 -18.81 8.01
C LEU A 170 -9.20 -18.19 9.13
N LEU A 171 -9.07 -16.88 9.35
CA LEU A 171 -9.85 -16.13 10.35
C LEU A 171 -11.34 -16.02 9.99
N HIS A 172 -11.70 -16.19 8.72
CA HIS A 172 -13.11 -16.25 8.29
C HIS A 172 -13.88 -17.46 8.80
N ASP A 173 -13.22 -18.43 9.41
CA ASP A 173 -13.90 -19.47 10.18
C ASP A 173 -14.67 -18.85 11.36
N PRO A 174 -15.98 -19.14 11.53
CA PRO A 174 -16.81 -18.56 12.59
C PRO A 174 -16.25 -18.72 14.01
N ARG A 175 -15.40 -19.71 14.26
CA ARG A 175 -14.74 -19.91 15.56
C ARG A 175 -13.76 -18.77 15.89
N PHE A 176 -13.24 -18.07 14.88
CA PHE A 176 -12.23 -17.02 15.00
C PHE A 176 -12.76 -15.60 14.74
N GLU A 177 -14.09 -15.40 14.75
CA GLU A 177 -14.74 -14.12 14.46
C GLU A 177 -14.15 -12.92 15.23
N GLY A 178 -13.92 -13.06 16.54
CA GLY A 178 -13.31 -11.98 17.33
C GLY A 178 -11.88 -11.62 16.90
N ALA A 179 -11.09 -12.61 16.47
CA ALA A 179 -9.74 -12.36 15.96
C ALA A 179 -9.78 -11.75 14.55
N LEU A 180 -10.77 -12.10 13.72
CA LEU A 180 -11.02 -11.50 12.41
C LEU A 180 -11.36 -10.02 12.52
N ASP A 181 -12.30 -9.67 13.40
CA ASP A 181 -12.76 -8.28 13.59
C ASP A 181 -11.60 -7.37 13.97
N GLU A 182 -10.77 -7.79 14.93
CA GLU A 182 -9.57 -7.05 15.36
C GLU A 182 -8.53 -6.93 14.25
N TYR A 183 -8.41 -7.95 13.38
CA TYR A 183 -7.48 -7.92 12.25
C TYR A 183 -7.94 -6.95 11.16
N LEU A 184 -9.24 -6.96 10.84
CA LEU A 184 -9.84 -6.02 9.88
C LEU A 184 -9.77 -4.58 10.40
N GLU A 185 -10.05 -4.37 11.69
CA GLU A 185 -9.90 -3.07 12.36
C GLU A 185 -8.46 -2.54 12.23
N ALA A 186 -7.46 -3.40 12.41
CA ALA A 186 -6.06 -3.02 12.24
C ALA A 186 -5.74 -2.51 10.82
N HIS A 187 -6.26 -3.19 9.80
CA HIS A 187 -6.09 -2.78 8.40
C HIS A 187 -6.83 -1.48 8.07
N GLU A 188 -8.01 -1.25 8.63
CA GLU A 188 -8.74 0.01 8.46
C GLU A 188 -8.02 1.17 9.17
N HIS A 189 -7.46 0.96 10.36
CA HIS A 189 -6.61 1.95 11.01
C HIS A 189 -5.38 2.31 10.17
N TYR A 190 -4.68 1.30 9.64
CA TYR A 190 -3.52 1.52 8.76
C TYR A 190 -3.89 2.32 7.50
N LYS A 191 -4.98 1.94 6.84
CA LYS A 191 -5.50 2.64 5.66
C LYS A 191 -5.84 4.11 5.92
N ASN A 192 -6.28 4.43 7.13
CA ASN A 192 -6.57 5.79 7.57
C ASN A 192 -5.35 6.56 8.11
N GLY A 193 -4.16 5.95 8.14
CA GLY A 193 -2.92 6.55 8.66
C GLY A 193 -2.79 6.52 10.19
N ASN A 194 -3.68 5.78 10.87
CA ASN A 194 -3.73 5.61 12.32
C ASN A 194 -2.83 4.44 12.73
N ASN A 195 -1.53 4.63 12.62
CA ASN A 195 -0.53 3.58 12.74
C ASN A 195 -0.45 2.95 14.15
N ASP A 196 -0.65 3.75 15.20
CA ASP A 196 -0.63 3.29 16.59
C ASP A 196 -1.81 2.35 16.87
N GLU A 197 -3.00 2.76 16.43
CA GLU A 197 -4.23 1.98 16.55
C GLU A 197 -4.14 0.70 15.74
N ALA A 198 -3.55 0.75 14.54
CA ALA A 198 -3.32 -0.43 13.70
C ALA A 198 -2.45 -1.48 14.40
N ILE A 199 -1.32 -1.08 14.99
CA ILE A 199 -0.43 -1.98 15.73
C ILE A 199 -1.12 -2.54 16.98
N THR A 200 -1.94 -1.73 17.64
CA THR A 200 -2.70 -2.16 18.82
C THR A 200 -3.74 -3.22 18.45
N SER A 201 -4.53 -2.99 17.40
CA SER A 201 -5.57 -3.93 16.97
C SER A 201 -4.97 -5.22 16.41
N VAL A 202 -3.83 -5.18 15.69
CA VAL A 202 -3.20 -6.41 15.21
C VAL A 202 -2.62 -7.26 16.34
N ALA A 203 -2.11 -6.62 17.41
CA ALA A 203 -1.65 -7.34 18.61
C ALA A 203 -2.81 -8.03 19.34
N LYS A 204 -4.00 -7.40 19.40
CA LYS A 204 -5.20 -8.02 19.94
C LYS A 204 -5.63 -9.23 19.10
N SER A 205 -5.67 -9.10 17.77
CA SER A 205 -6.03 -10.21 16.87
C SER A 205 -5.15 -11.45 17.08
N PHE A 206 -3.84 -11.25 17.23
CA PHE A 206 -2.90 -12.34 17.56
C PHE A 206 -3.21 -12.98 18.92
N GLU A 207 -3.52 -12.18 19.94
CA GLU A 207 -3.91 -12.67 21.26
C GLU A 207 -5.23 -13.44 21.23
N SER A 208 -6.25 -12.90 20.54
CA SER A 208 -7.56 -13.52 20.35
C SER A 208 -7.48 -14.84 19.60
N THR A 209 -6.61 -14.95 18.60
CA THR A 209 -6.33 -16.22 17.91
C THR A 209 -5.87 -17.29 18.89
N MET A 210 -4.92 -16.97 19.77
CA MET A 210 -4.44 -17.92 20.78
C MET A 210 -5.51 -18.28 21.81
N LYS A 211 -6.33 -17.30 22.24
CA LYS A 211 -7.46 -17.55 23.16
C LYS A 211 -8.45 -18.53 22.56
N THR A 212 -8.84 -18.31 21.30
CA THR A 212 -9.77 -19.19 20.59
C THR A 212 -9.24 -20.62 20.54
N ILE A 213 -7.95 -20.82 20.20
CA ILE A 213 -7.32 -22.15 20.18
C ILE A 213 -7.40 -22.82 21.55
N CYS A 214 -7.04 -22.11 22.63
CA CYS A 214 -7.13 -22.64 23.99
C CYS A 214 -8.56 -23.04 24.37
N ILE A 215 -9.56 -22.23 24.01
CA ILE A 215 -10.98 -22.51 24.27
C ILE A 215 -11.42 -23.77 23.50
N LEU A 216 -11.11 -23.87 22.21
CA LEU A 216 -11.50 -25.00 21.36
C LEU A 216 -10.86 -26.32 21.81
N LYS A 217 -9.64 -26.27 22.36
CA LYS A 217 -8.95 -27.43 22.94
C LYS A 217 -9.35 -27.74 24.40
N GLY A 218 -10.16 -26.89 25.03
CA GLY A 218 -10.57 -27.05 26.42
C GLY A 218 -9.44 -26.83 27.44
N TRP A 219 -8.40 -26.08 27.08
CA TRP A 219 -7.26 -25.82 27.96
C TRP A 219 -7.58 -24.75 28.99
N LYS A 220 -7.12 -24.98 30.23
CA LYS A 220 -7.29 -24.04 31.32
C LYS A 220 -6.35 -22.83 31.14
N MET A 221 -6.93 -21.65 31.03
CA MET A 221 -6.20 -20.37 30.97
C MET A 221 -6.26 -19.67 32.32
N GLU A 222 -5.11 -19.41 32.96
CA GLU A 222 -5.07 -18.66 34.21
C GLU A 222 -5.17 -17.14 33.99
N LYS A 223 -4.57 -16.66 32.90
CA LYS A 223 -4.56 -15.25 32.48
C LYS A 223 -4.74 -15.18 30.98
N GLN A 224 -5.49 -14.18 30.54
CA GLN A 224 -5.88 -13.99 29.14
C GLN A 224 -4.97 -13.00 28.40
N THR A 225 -3.69 -12.92 28.77
CA THR A 225 -2.71 -12.08 28.06
C THR A 225 -1.75 -12.93 27.24
N ALA A 226 -1.12 -12.34 26.23
CA ALA A 226 -0.29 -13.05 25.26
C ALA A 226 0.78 -13.98 25.87
N ALA A 227 1.58 -13.56 26.86
CA ALA A 227 2.65 -14.41 27.42
C ALA A 227 2.12 -15.69 28.13
N PRO A 228 1.11 -15.60 29.02
CA PRO A 228 0.42 -16.78 29.55
C PRO A 228 -0.18 -17.68 28.47
N LEU A 229 -0.81 -17.11 27.45
CA LEU A 229 -1.41 -17.88 26.35
C LEU A 229 -0.34 -18.65 25.58
N ILE A 230 0.77 -17.99 25.21
CA ILE A 230 1.93 -18.63 24.56
C ILE A 230 2.38 -19.82 25.41
N LYS A 231 2.57 -19.63 26.73
CA LYS A 231 2.96 -20.71 27.64
C LYS A 231 1.95 -21.87 27.61
N THR A 232 0.65 -21.60 27.64
CA THR A 232 -0.40 -22.64 27.55
C THR A 232 -0.31 -23.45 26.26
N LEU A 233 -0.02 -22.84 25.11
CA LEU A 233 0.13 -23.56 23.83
C LEU A 233 1.29 -24.57 23.89
N PHE A 234 2.43 -24.20 24.51
CA PHE A 234 3.59 -25.09 24.64
C PHE A 234 3.40 -26.15 25.73
N ASP A 235 2.83 -25.79 26.89
CA ASP A 235 2.59 -26.72 28.00
C ASP A 235 1.66 -27.87 27.57
N ASN A 236 0.74 -27.63 26.62
CA ASN A 236 -0.16 -28.63 26.07
C ASN A 236 0.33 -29.26 24.75
N GLY A 237 1.57 -28.99 24.35
CA GLY A 237 2.21 -29.67 23.22
C GLY A 237 1.67 -29.29 21.84
N LEU A 238 0.95 -28.18 21.68
CA LEU A 238 0.52 -27.70 20.36
C LEU A 238 1.71 -27.45 19.44
N LEU A 239 2.80 -26.94 20.03
CA LEU A 239 4.04 -26.59 19.35
C LEU A 239 5.24 -27.18 20.08
N PRO A 240 6.27 -27.61 19.34
CA PRO A 240 7.56 -27.96 19.94
C PRO A 240 8.18 -26.80 20.71
N SER A 241 8.75 -27.07 21.90
CA SER A 241 9.26 -26.05 22.84
C SER A 241 10.29 -25.08 22.25
N TYR A 242 11.02 -25.47 21.20
CA TYR A 242 12.01 -24.62 20.54
C TYR A 242 11.39 -23.42 19.78
N TYR A 243 10.07 -23.42 19.50
CA TYR A 243 9.39 -22.23 18.94
C TYR A 243 9.00 -21.19 20.00
N MET A 244 9.13 -21.50 21.30
CA MET A 244 8.64 -20.63 22.38
C MET A 244 9.34 -19.27 22.40
N THR A 245 10.64 -19.23 22.13
CA THR A 245 11.38 -17.97 22.05
C THR A 245 10.85 -17.09 20.93
N GLN A 246 10.54 -17.66 19.76
CA GLN A 246 10.03 -16.92 18.61
C GLN A 246 8.69 -16.23 18.90
N LEU A 247 7.71 -16.94 19.48
CA LEU A 247 6.41 -16.34 19.79
C LEU A 247 6.50 -15.28 20.90
N ASN A 248 7.40 -15.47 21.88
CA ASN A 248 7.66 -14.42 22.87
C ASN A 248 8.33 -13.19 22.25
N SER A 249 9.29 -13.38 21.34
CA SER A 249 9.92 -12.27 20.61
C SER A 249 8.92 -11.52 19.74
N LEU A 250 7.96 -12.21 19.12
CA LEU A 250 6.86 -11.59 18.39
C LEU A 250 6.03 -10.67 19.30
N LYS A 251 5.56 -11.20 20.43
CA LYS A 251 4.83 -10.42 21.43
C LYS A 251 5.61 -9.18 21.84
N THR A 252 6.87 -9.34 22.24
CA THR A 252 7.75 -8.22 22.62
C THR A 252 7.93 -7.21 21.49
N THR A 253 7.99 -7.67 20.25
CA THR A 253 8.09 -6.78 19.07
C THR A 253 6.83 -5.92 18.92
N LEU A 254 5.65 -6.54 18.95
CA LEU A 254 4.37 -5.83 18.81
C LEU A 254 4.16 -4.82 19.95
N GLU A 255 4.45 -5.22 21.20
CA GLU A 255 4.41 -4.32 22.37
C GLU A 255 5.44 -3.18 22.25
N GLY A 256 6.63 -3.47 21.74
CA GLY A 256 7.71 -2.52 21.50
C GLY A 256 7.32 -1.44 20.50
N LEU A 257 6.67 -1.84 19.40
CA LEU A 257 6.20 -0.90 18.38
C LEU A 257 5.10 0.02 18.93
N ALA A 258 4.15 -0.51 19.70
CA ALA A 258 3.11 0.29 20.36
C ALA A 258 3.67 1.25 21.44
N THR A 259 4.81 0.92 22.06
CA THR A 259 5.45 1.75 23.09
C THR A 259 6.33 2.88 22.55
N ILE A 260 6.60 2.93 21.24
CA ILE A 260 7.28 4.07 20.58
C ILE A 260 6.55 5.39 20.90
N ARG A 261 5.22 5.35 21.07
CA ARG A 261 4.40 6.45 21.57
C ARG A 261 4.78 6.87 23.01
N ASN A 262 4.82 5.89 23.93
CA ASN A 262 4.91 6.14 25.38
C ASN A 262 6.26 6.70 25.83
N LYS A 263 7.37 6.35 25.17
CA LYS A 263 8.70 6.88 25.55
C LYS A 263 8.98 8.28 25.02
N ASN A 264 8.22 8.73 24.02
CA ASN A 264 8.39 10.02 23.37
C ASN A 264 7.42 11.10 23.86
N THR A 265 6.54 10.77 24.81
CA THR A 265 5.57 11.69 25.44
C THR A 265 5.71 11.78 26.98
N ALA A 266 6.60 11.00 27.60
CA ALA A 266 6.75 10.93 29.06
C ALA A 266 7.57 12.08 29.69
N HIS A 267 8.26 12.89 28.88
CA HIS A 267 8.90 14.13 29.31
C HIS A 267 8.31 15.28 28.50
N GLY A 268 7.90 16.36 29.19
CA GLY A 268 7.01 17.42 28.69
C GLY A 268 7.23 17.84 27.23
N GLN A 269 6.10 18.10 26.57
CA GLN A 269 5.93 18.48 25.16
C GLN A 269 7.06 19.35 24.59
N GLY A 270 7.96 18.71 23.83
CA GLY A 270 8.50 19.27 22.60
C GLY A 270 7.52 18.97 21.47
N MET A 271 7.34 19.91 20.56
CA MET A 271 6.24 20.04 19.59
C MET A 271 6.09 18.95 18.49
N ASP A 272 6.76 17.81 18.60
CA ASP A 272 6.72 16.78 17.54
C ASP A 272 5.92 15.55 17.99
N LEU A 273 4.69 15.41 17.49
CA LEU A 273 4.01 14.11 17.49
C LEU A 273 4.88 13.14 16.69
N ILE A 274 5.55 12.20 17.37
CA ILE A 274 6.28 11.13 16.71
C ILE A 274 5.25 10.16 16.13
N HIS A 275 5.00 10.28 14.83
CA HIS A 275 4.18 9.36 14.05
C HIS A 275 4.97 8.07 13.81
N ILE A 276 4.38 6.91 14.11
CA ILE A 276 4.97 5.63 13.72
C ILE A 276 5.00 5.57 12.19
N PRO A 277 6.16 5.41 11.54
CA PRO A 277 6.22 5.30 10.08
C PRO A 277 5.43 4.11 9.52
N ASP A 278 4.82 4.29 8.35
CA ASP A 278 3.99 3.26 7.69
C ASP A 278 4.71 1.91 7.53
N TYR A 279 6.02 1.91 7.31
CA TYR A 279 6.80 0.68 7.15
C TYR A 279 6.85 -0.17 8.43
N LEU A 280 6.80 0.45 9.62
CA LEU A 280 6.76 -0.27 10.89
C LEU A 280 5.39 -0.90 11.14
N THR A 281 4.32 -0.17 10.81
CA THR A 281 2.95 -0.69 10.89
C THR A 281 2.74 -1.85 9.93
N GLN A 282 3.23 -1.71 8.70
CA GLN A 282 3.16 -2.77 7.70
C GLN A 282 3.97 -4.01 8.11
N TYR A 283 5.16 -3.80 8.69
CA TYR A 283 5.93 -4.89 9.30
C TYR A 283 5.13 -5.62 10.41
N ALA A 284 4.47 -4.89 11.30
CA ALA A 284 3.65 -5.47 12.36
C ALA A 284 2.46 -6.29 11.81
N LEU A 285 1.73 -5.74 10.82
CA LEU A 285 0.59 -6.40 10.17
C LEU A 285 0.99 -7.72 9.51
N ASN A 286 2.08 -7.71 8.75
CA ASN A 286 2.58 -8.88 8.04
C ASN A 286 3.12 -9.93 9.00
N LEU A 287 3.85 -9.50 10.03
CA LEU A 287 4.42 -10.40 11.03
C LEU A 287 3.31 -11.10 11.84
N ALA A 288 2.29 -10.36 12.26
CA ALA A 288 1.14 -10.93 12.96
C ALA A 288 0.34 -11.88 12.05
N GLY A 289 0.02 -11.47 10.81
CA GLY A 289 -0.70 -12.32 9.86
C GLY A 289 -0.01 -13.65 9.58
N SER A 290 1.31 -13.62 9.41
CA SER A 290 2.12 -14.84 9.23
C SER A 290 2.00 -15.80 10.42
N ASN A 291 2.05 -15.27 11.64
CA ASN A 291 1.99 -16.09 12.86
C ASN A 291 0.57 -16.57 13.19
N ILE A 292 -0.47 -15.77 12.89
CA ILE A 292 -1.86 -16.21 12.97
C ILE A 292 -2.08 -17.40 12.01
N THR A 293 -1.64 -17.26 10.77
CA THR A 293 -1.72 -18.34 9.76
C THR A 293 -1.01 -19.60 10.26
N PHE A 294 0.19 -19.47 10.79
CA PHE A 294 0.94 -20.59 11.37
C PHE A 294 0.19 -21.27 12.51
N LEU A 295 -0.30 -20.51 13.48
CA LEU A 295 -1.01 -21.05 14.64
C LEU A 295 -2.29 -21.78 14.27
N ILE A 296 -3.10 -21.22 13.36
CA ILE A 296 -4.35 -21.86 12.94
C ILE A 296 -4.05 -23.16 12.18
N LYS A 297 -3.06 -23.18 11.27
CA LYS A 297 -2.68 -24.40 10.56
C LYS A 297 -2.20 -25.50 11.49
N VAL A 298 -1.35 -25.17 12.45
CA VAL A 298 -0.90 -26.13 13.48
C VAL A 298 -2.10 -26.63 14.28
N PHE A 299 -3.01 -25.74 14.67
CA PHE A 299 -4.23 -26.14 15.37
C PHE A 299 -5.06 -27.13 14.55
N GLU A 300 -5.28 -26.85 13.26
CA GLU A 300 -6.04 -27.68 12.33
C GLU A 300 -5.42 -29.08 12.14
N GLU A 301 -4.10 -29.16 11.96
CA GLU A 301 -3.37 -30.44 11.84
C GLU A 301 -3.41 -31.28 13.12
N ASN A 302 -3.63 -30.64 14.29
CA ASN A 302 -3.75 -31.32 15.57
C ASN A 302 -5.21 -31.63 15.95
N THR A 303 -6.18 -31.50 15.03
CA THR A 303 -7.62 -31.72 15.32
C THR A 303 -8.14 -33.12 14.95
N ASP A 304 -7.26 -34.08 14.69
CA ASP A 304 -7.59 -35.50 14.56
C ASP A 304 -7.80 -36.22 15.91
#